data_AF-A0A2G9M0P1-F1
#
_entry.id   AF-A0A2G9M0P1-F1
#
_cell.length_a   1.000
_cell.length_b   1.000
_cell.length_c   1.000
_cell.angle_alpha   90.00
_cell.angle_beta   90.00
_cell.angle_gamma   90.00
#
_symmetry.space_group_name_H-M   'P 1'
#
loop_
_entity.id
_entity.type
_entity.pdbx_description
1 polymer ?
#
loop_
_entity_poly.entity_id
_entity_poly.type
_entity_poly.pdbx_seq_one_letter_code
_entity_poly.pdbx_strand_id
1 'polypeptide(L)'
;MRMENETVVISLGGSIIVPGDIDVQFLKRFRNTILKHIRRGKRFIIIAGGGRTARIYMNAAEKIVKVHDVDKDWLGIHSTRLNAHLLLTVFKEHAYSKVIKNP
;
A
#
# COMPACT_ATOMS: atom_id res chain seq x y z
N MET A 1 17.66 14.60 -26.77
CA MET A 1 18.16 13.81 -25.64
C MET A 1 16.94 13.27 -24.89
N ARG A 2 16.65 11.96 -24.95
CA ARG A 2 15.55 11.39 -24.16
C ARG A 2 15.98 11.48 -22.69
N MET A 3 15.31 12.31 -21.89
CA MET A 3 15.46 12.20 -20.44
C MET A 3 14.99 10.80 -20.07
N GLU A 4 15.88 10.00 -19.52
CA GLU A 4 15.57 8.67 -19.05
C GLU A 4 14.51 8.77 -17.96
N ASN A 5 13.39 8.06 -18.11
CA ASN A 5 12.28 8.13 -17.17
C ASN A 5 12.73 7.56 -15.82
N GLU A 6 13.11 8.44 -14.89
CA GLU A 6 13.51 8.10 -13.53
C GLU A 6 12.42 7.24 -12.85
N THR A 7 12.80 6.06 -12.38
CA THR A 7 11.91 5.16 -11.64
C THR A 7 12.20 5.26 -10.15
N VAL A 8 11.16 5.60 -9.38
CA VAL A 8 11.23 5.75 -7.92
C VAL A 8 10.46 4.61 -7.27
N VAL A 9 11.12 3.88 -6.37
CA VAL A 9 10.49 2.83 -5.57
C VAL A 9 10.20 3.38 -4.17
N ILE A 10 8.94 3.29 -3.74
CA ILE A 10 8.46 3.78 -2.44
C ILE A 10 7.92 2.60 -1.65
N SER A 11 8.56 2.30 -0.51
CA SER A 11 7.97 1.46 0.53
C SER A 11 7.11 2.32 1.43
N LEU A 12 5.79 2.27 1.23
CA LEU A 12 4.83 3.05 1.99
C LEU A 12 4.33 2.24 3.20
N GLY A 13 4.81 2.61 4.39
CA GLY A 13 4.44 1.95 5.63
C GLY A 13 2.93 1.93 5.86
N GLY A 14 2.37 0.75 6.15
CA GLY A 14 0.93 0.60 6.36
C GLY A 14 0.39 1.40 7.55
N SER A 15 1.22 1.71 8.54
CA SER A 15 0.84 2.58 9.67
C SER A 15 0.70 4.05 9.27
N ILE A 16 1.23 4.45 8.11
CA ILE A 16 1.01 5.78 7.53
C ILE A 16 -0.30 5.80 6.76
N ILE A 17 -0.66 4.68 6.10
CA ILE A 17 -1.95 4.52 5.41
C ILE A 17 -3.08 4.40 6.44
N VAL A 18 -2.86 3.61 7.49
CA VAL A 18 -3.84 3.29 8.54
C VAL A 18 -3.17 3.37 9.93
N PRO A 19 -2.98 4.59 10.48
CA PRO A 19 -2.48 4.77 11.85
C PRO A 19 -3.50 4.36 12.93
N GLY A 20 -4.78 4.57 12.64
CA GLY A 20 -5.94 4.15 13.44
C GLY A 20 -7.04 3.76 12.48
N ASP A 21 -7.62 4.79 11.86
CA ASP A 21 -8.41 4.70 10.63
C ASP A 21 -7.57 5.05 9.41
N ILE A 22 -8.13 4.92 8.21
CA ILE A 22 -7.49 5.31 6.96
C ILE A 22 -7.22 6.83 6.97
N ASP A 23 -5.95 7.23 6.84
CA ASP A 23 -5.59 8.65 6.77
C ASP A 23 -5.85 9.22 5.37
N VAL A 24 -7.11 9.62 5.13
CA VAL A 24 -7.55 10.21 3.87
C VAL A 24 -6.78 11.50 3.53
N GLN A 25 -6.40 12.29 4.54
CA GLN A 25 -5.70 13.55 4.32
C GLN A 25 -4.27 13.31 3.82
N PHE A 26 -3.57 12.35 4.41
CA PHE A 26 -2.30 11.86 3.88
C PHE A 26 -2.46 11.34 2.45
N LEU A 27 -3.43 10.46 2.18
CA LEU A 27 -3.62 9.87 0.85
C LEU A 27 -3.90 10.92 -0.23
N LYS A 28 -4.68 11.97 0.08
CA LYS A 28 -4.90 13.11 -0.84
C LYS A 28 -3.60 13.85 -1.15
N ARG A 29 -2.81 14.20 -0.13
CA ARG A 29 -1.51 14.88 -0.32
C ARG A 29 -0.53 14.01 -1.09
N PHE A 30 -0.44 12.73 -0.72
CA PHE A 30 0.41 11.75 -1.38
C PHE A 30 0.05 11.61 -2.86
N ARG A 31 -1.24 11.43 -3.19
CA ARG A 31 -1.73 11.40 -4.57
C ARG A 31 -1.31 12.63 -5.37
N ASN A 32 -1.54 13.82 -4.83
CA ASN A 32 -1.21 15.08 -5.51
C ASN A 32 0.29 15.21 -5.79
N THR A 33 1.13 14.81 -4.83
CA THR A 33 2.59 14.80 -5.00
C THR A 33 3.02 13.83 -6.09
N ILE A 34 2.52 12.59 -6.07
CA ILE A 34 2.86 11.57 -7.08
C ILE A 34 2.44 12.04 -8.48
N LEU A 35 1.21 12.54 -8.65
CA LEU A 35 0.74 13.04 -9.94
C LEU A 35 1.54 14.25 -10.46
N LYS A 36 2.04 15.12 -9.57
CA LYS A 36 2.94 16.22 -9.96
C LYS A 36 4.26 15.68 -10.54
N HIS A 37 4.79 14.60 -9.99
CA HIS A 37 6.03 13.99 -10.47
C HIS A 37 5.83 13.10 -11.71
N ILE A 38 4.70 12.41 -11.82
CA ILE A 38 4.34 11.66 -13.04
C ILE A 38 4.28 12.59 -14.25
N ARG A 39 3.68 13.78 -14.09
CA ARG A 39 3.66 14.83 -15.15
C ARG A 39 5.05 15.32 -15.57
N ARG A 40 6.08 15.08 -14.76
CA ARG A 40 7.48 15.41 -15.05
C ARG A 40 8.27 14.23 -15.64
N GLY A 41 7.60 13.13 -16.01
CA GLY A 41 8.20 11.94 -16.60
C GLY A 41 8.67 10.88 -15.61
N LYS A 42 8.43 11.05 -14.29
CA LYS A 42 8.81 10.04 -13.29
C LYS A 42 7.84 8.85 -13.30
N ARG A 43 8.38 7.66 -13.05
CA ARG A 43 7.64 6.42 -12.83
C ARG A 43 7.72 6.02 -11.37
N PHE A 44 6.64 5.47 -10.82
CA PHE A 44 6.59 5.06 -9.41
C PHE A 44 6.22 3.60 -9.26
N ILE A 45 6.93 2.90 -8.38
CA ILE A 45 6.55 1.60 -7.84
C ILE A 45 6.26 1.81 -6.36
N ILE A 46 5.02 1.57 -5.93
CA ILE A 46 4.59 1.80 -4.55
C ILE A 46 4.24 0.46 -3.91
N ILE A 47 4.92 0.15 -2.81
CA ILE A 47 4.73 -1.07 -2.02
C ILE A 47 4.00 -0.68 -0.75
N ALA A 48 2.81 -1.23 -0.51
CA ALA A 48 2.01 -0.91 0.67
C ALA A 48 2.30 -1.90 1.81
N GLY A 49 2.53 -1.38 3.03
CA GLY A 49 2.61 -2.21 4.24
C GLY A 49 1.24 -2.55 4.84
N GLY A 50 1.20 -3.48 5.80
CA GLY A 50 -0.06 -3.97 6.42
C GLY A 50 -0.60 -3.10 7.57
N GLY A 51 0.28 -2.37 8.25
CA GLY A 51 -0.13 -1.31 9.19
C GLY A 51 -0.91 -1.77 10.41
N ARG A 52 -1.83 -0.92 10.88
CA ARG A 52 -2.74 -1.27 11.97
C ARG A 52 -3.78 -2.31 11.57
N THR A 53 -4.22 -2.32 10.32
CA THR A 53 -5.13 -3.34 9.77
C THR A 53 -4.61 -4.75 10.03
N ALA A 54 -3.35 -5.04 9.67
CA ALA A 54 -2.73 -6.35 9.94
C ALA A 54 -2.82 -6.73 11.42
N ARG A 55 -2.41 -5.82 12.31
CA ARG A 55 -2.39 -6.03 13.77
C ARG A 55 -3.78 -6.26 14.34
N ILE A 56 -4.79 -5.51 13.88
CA ILE A 56 -6.17 -5.69 14.33
C ILE A 56 -6.65 -7.11 13.99
N TYR A 57 -6.40 -7.58 12.77
CA TYR A 57 -6.86 -8.89 12.33
C TYR A 57 -6.11 -10.03 13.03
N MET A 58 -4.78 -9.94 13.14
CA MET A 58 -3.98 -10.94 13.88
C MET A 58 -4.40 -11.02 15.35
N ASN A 59 -4.52 -9.87 16.03
CA ASN A 59 -4.93 -9.83 17.43
C ASN A 59 -6.36 -10.32 17.64
N ALA A 60 -7.26 -10.10 16.68
CA ALA A 60 -8.63 -10.62 16.75
C ALA A 60 -8.64 -12.15 16.67
N ALA A 61 -7.85 -12.74 15.75
CA ALA A 61 -7.74 -14.19 15.63
C ALA A 61 -7.15 -14.83 16.89
N GLU A 62 -6.09 -14.24 17.47
CA GLU A 62 -5.44 -14.73 18.70
C GLU A 62 -6.35 -14.73 19.93
N LYS A 63 -7.37 -13.87 19.96
CA LYS A 63 -8.38 -13.84 21.04
C LYS A 63 -9.39 -14.98 20.97
N ILE A 64 -9.49 -15.67 19.84
CA ILE A 64 -10.50 -16.70 19.60
C ILE A 64 -9.86 -18.08 19.60
N VAL A 65 -8.69 -18.23 18.97
CA VAL A 65 -7.99 -19.51 18.82
C VAL A 65 -6.48 -19.33 18.97
N LYS A 66 -5.77 -20.45 19.17
CA LYS A 66 -4.31 -20.47 19.00
C LYS A 66 -3.98 -20.34 17.51
N VAL A 67 -3.40 -19.22 17.12
CA VAL A 67 -3.03 -18.92 15.72
C VAL A 67 -1.58 -19.31 15.48
N HIS A 68 -1.32 -20.06 14.41
CA HIS A 68 0.05 -20.38 13.99
C HIS A 68 0.69 -19.19 13.27
N ASP A 69 2.02 -19.09 13.31
CA ASP A 69 2.75 -17.95 12.73
C ASP A 69 2.48 -17.80 11.22
N VAL A 70 2.33 -18.91 10.50
CA VAL A 70 1.97 -18.91 9.07
C VAL A 70 0.62 -18.23 8.82
N ASP A 71 -0.36 -18.45 9.69
CA ASP A 71 -1.68 -17.83 9.54
C ASP A 71 -1.62 -16.33 9.85
N LYS A 72 -0.78 -15.91 10.82
CA LYS A 72 -0.51 -14.50 11.11
C LYS A 72 0.13 -13.81 9.91
N ASP A 73 1.12 -14.46 9.29
CA ASP A 73 1.77 -13.94 8.08
C ASP A 73 0.76 -13.75 6.95
N TRP A 74 -0.14 -14.71 6.74
CA TRP A 74 -1.21 -14.56 5.75
C TRP A 74 -2.15 -13.39 6.06
N LEU A 75 -2.58 -13.22 7.31
CA LEU A 75 -3.38 -12.05 7.72
C LEU A 75 -2.65 -10.72 7.46
N GLY A 76 -1.34 -10.70 7.72
CA GLY A 76 -0.45 -9.59 7.38
C GLY A 76 -0.40 -9.30 5.88
N ILE A 77 -0.15 -10.33 5.06
CA ILE A 77 -0.09 -10.26 3.60
C ILE A 77 -1.43 -9.82 3.00
N HIS A 78 -2.55 -10.31 3.53
CA HIS A 78 -3.86 -9.88 3.06
C HIS A 78 -4.09 -8.39 3.35
N SER A 79 -3.62 -7.91 4.50
CA SER A 79 -3.70 -6.50 4.85
C SER A 79 -2.82 -5.61 3.95
N THR A 80 -1.61 -6.07 3.57
CA THR A 80 -0.77 -5.35 2.59
C THR A 80 -1.46 -5.26 1.24
N ARG A 81 -2.07 -6.36 0.78
CA ARG A 81 -2.82 -6.43 -0.48
C ARG A 81 -4.05 -5.52 -0.47
N LEU A 82 -4.77 -5.45 0.65
CA LEU A 82 -5.92 -4.55 0.81
C LEU A 82 -5.48 -3.08 0.71
N ASN A 83 -4.42 -2.70 1.43
CA ASN A 83 -3.87 -1.35 1.35
C ASN A 83 -3.33 -1.02 -0.05
N ALA A 84 -2.68 -1.98 -0.72
CA ALA A 84 -2.24 -1.81 -2.11
C ALA A 84 -3.44 -1.63 -3.07
N HIS A 85 -4.55 -2.34 -2.84
CA HIS A 85 -5.76 -2.18 -3.64
C HIS A 85 -6.42 -0.81 -3.42
N LEU A 86 -6.43 -0.31 -2.17
CA LEU A 86 -6.86 1.06 -1.89
C LEU A 86 -6.04 2.06 -2.71
N LEU A 87 -4.71 1.93 -2.73
CA LEU A 87 -3.85 2.79 -3.55
C LEU A 87 -4.16 2.64 -5.04
N LEU A 88 -4.31 1.41 -5.55
CA LEU A 88 -4.70 1.17 -6.94
C LEU A 88 -5.98 1.93 -7.30
N THR A 89 -6.99 1.90 -6.43
CA THR A 89 -8.25 2.62 -6.63
C THR A 89 -8.04 4.14 -6.66
N VAL A 90 -7.25 4.67 -5.73
CA VAL A 90 -6.93 6.11 -5.64
C VAL A 90 -6.15 6.62 -6.87
N PHE A 91 -5.34 5.74 -7.48
CA PHE A 91 -4.52 6.04 -8.66
C PHE A 91 -5.06 5.43 -9.96
N LYS A 92 -6.32 4.98 -10.01
CA LYS A 92 -6.88 4.12 -11.08
C LYS A 92 -6.49 4.51 -12.51
N GLU A 93 -6.56 5.80 -12.85
CA GLU A 93 -6.29 6.33 -14.19
C GLU A 93 -4.79 6.37 -14.55
N HIS A 94 -3.90 6.28 -13.55
CA HIS A 94 -2.45 6.45 -13.69
C HIS A 94 -1.67 5.20 -13.26
N ALA A 95 -2.37 4.15 -12.83
CA ALA A 95 -1.77 2.94 -12.29
C ALA A 95 -1.94 1.76 -13.25
N TYR A 96 -1.02 0.80 -13.14
CA TYR A 96 -1.21 -0.51 -13.77
C TYR A 96 -2.49 -1.16 -13.22
N SER A 97 -3.27 -1.81 -14.09
CA SER A 97 -4.67 -2.17 -13.80
C SER A 97 -4.88 -3.18 -12.66
N LYS A 98 -3.81 -3.81 -12.17
CA LYS A 98 -3.84 -4.86 -11.15
C LYS A 98 -2.74 -4.65 -10.10
N VAL A 99 -3.02 -5.07 -8.87
CA VAL A 99 -1.99 -5.18 -7.82
C VAL A 99 -1.08 -6.35 -8.16
N ILE A 100 0.23 -6.09 -8.22
CA ILE A 100 1.25 -7.14 -8.39
C ILE A 100 1.43 -7.86 -7.05
N LYS A 101 1.23 -9.18 -7.04
CA LYS A 101 1.28 -10.01 -5.83
C LYS A 101 2.49 -10.94 -5.78
N ASN A 102 3.06 -11.24 -6.95
CA ASN A 102 4.24 -12.07 -7.15
C ASN A 102 5.20 -11.20 -7.98
N PRO A 103 6.14 -10.49 -7.32
CA PRO A 103 7.09 -9.62 -8.00
C PRO A 103 8.11 -10.42 -8.83
#